data_AF-A0A1G7XFQ2-F1
#
_entry.id   AF-A0A1G7XFQ2-F1
#
_cell.length_a   1.000
_cell.length_b   1.000
_cell.length_c   1.000
_cell.angle_alpha   90.00
_cell.angle_beta   90.00
_cell.angle_gamma   90.00
#
_symmetry.space_group_name_H-M   'P 1'
#
loop_
_entity.id
_entity.type
_entity.pdbx_description
1 polymer ?
#
loop_
_entity_poly.entity_id
_entity_poly.type
_entity_poly.pdbx_seq_one_letter_code
_entity_poly.pdbx_strand_id
1 'polypeptide(L)'
;MPSLCSFLVFEPTQTVLVASLCQRAGWKVSFISDPSKRFKFYNNGHSEVSQPGALAEFGALGEGENHGQLLMVEAEETEANNIIQLIRAADLIVEGFPDQKYGNPSGFEIPDDESERASIFENLFRTTGFFELFSFKMERPVGVAVAANAWSDMRTVYAIHKLARSYETEAITPWSAHPRYGQIFEKHSGEFSDHVRSSIAINLAFSAIEELNLQINSSREKPRWLDKEYTWNPPVLTDITSRLEKAGIDLNRTVDWIARGDETELAIQPVRDRFSAYGDGQVVRDIELSIPDAIHACSYLRNFVAAHAFGKETPRLGPYEVYNVQQVARFLVLSKCGLFNVWTHDLSERMDSQVRPS
;
A
#
# COMPACT_ATOMS: atom_id res chain seq x y z
N MET A 1 5.98 18.25 -25.33
CA MET A 1 5.45 17.04 -24.67
C MET A 1 4.17 17.46 -23.99
N PRO A 2 3.10 16.64 -24.05
CA PRO A 2 1.87 16.95 -23.34
C PRO A 2 2.12 17.01 -21.82
N SER A 3 1.32 17.81 -21.12
CA SER A 3 1.32 17.89 -19.66
C SER A 3 0.02 17.31 -19.14
N LEU A 4 0.10 16.17 -18.46
CA LEU A 4 -1.07 15.51 -17.87
C LEU A 4 -1.18 15.85 -16.39
N CYS A 5 -2.35 16.34 -15.99
CA CYS A 5 -2.68 16.64 -14.61
C CYS A 5 -3.28 15.42 -13.92
N SER A 6 -2.93 15.22 -12.66
CA SER A 6 -3.53 14.20 -11.81
C SER A 6 -4.61 14.79 -10.89
N PHE A 7 -5.50 13.94 -10.38
CA PHE A 7 -6.41 14.28 -9.29
C PHE A 7 -5.76 14.15 -7.89
N LEU A 8 -4.42 14.04 -7.84
CA LEU A 8 -3.66 13.91 -6.59
C LEU A 8 -3.36 15.29 -6.04
N VAL A 9 -4.05 15.64 -4.96
CA VAL A 9 -3.85 16.89 -4.23
C VAL A 9 -2.71 16.73 -3.22
N PHE A 10 -1.81 17.70 -3.21
CA PHE A 10 -0.70 17.84 -2.28
C PHE A 10 -0.88 19.10 -1.44
N GLU A 11 -0.39 19.05 -0.21
CA GLU A 11 -0.22 20.28 0.57
C GLU A 11 0.87 21.14 -0.09
N PRO A 12 0.68 22.48 -0.21
CA PRO A 12 1.64 23.36 -0.88
C PRO A 12 3.07 23.26 -0.35
N THR A 13 3.24 23.07 0.95
CA THR A 13 4.55 22.93 1.63
C THR A 13 5.30 21.66 1.21
N GLN A 14 4.59 20.64 0.71
CA GLN A 14 5.17 19.36 0.29
C GLN A 14 5.68 19.37 -1.15
N THR A 15 5.29 20.37 -1.97
CA THR A 15 5.58 20.38 -3.42
C THR A 15 7.07 20.31 -3.74
N VAL A 16 7.93 20.97 -2.96
CA VAL A 16 9.39 20.95 -3.15
C VAL A 16 9.95 19.55 -2.89
N LEU A 17 9.51 18.89 -1.82
CA LEU A 17 9.90 17.51 -1.51
C LEU A 17 9.47 16.56 -2.64
N VAL A 18 8.20 16.66 -3.05
CA VAL A 18 7.64 15.80 -4.10
C VAL A 18 8.35 16.02 -5.43
N ALA A 19 8.62 17.27 -5.82
CA ALA A 19 9.39 17.58 -7.03
C ALA A 19 10.78 16.93 -7.00
N SER A 20 11.48 17.01 -5.86
CA SER A 20 12.79 16.40 -5.66
C SER A 20 12.75 14.87 -5.78
N LEU A 21 11.75 14.21 -5.18
CA LEU A 21 11.54 12.77 -5.29
C LEU A 21 11.26 12.34 -6.75
N CYS A 22 10.37 13.05 -7.44
CA CYS A 22 10.06 12.82 -8.86
C CYS A 22 11.31 13.01 -9.74
N GLN A 23 12.07 14.08 -9.51
CA GLN A 23 13.30 14.36 -10.27
C GLN A 23 14.33 13.25 -10.12
N ARG A 24 14.48 12.66 -8.92
CA ARG A 24 15.38 11.51 -8.69
C ARG A 24 14.98 10.27 -9.48
N ALA A 25 13.70 10.08 -9.76
CA ALA A 25 13.20 9.02 -10.63
C ALA A 25 13.28 9.37 -12.14
N GLY A 26 13.74 10.57 -12.48
CA GLY A 26 13.78 11.08 -13.85
C GLY A 26 12.45 11.64 -14.37
N TRP A 27 11.45 11.81 -13.50
CA TRP A 27 10.15 12.35 -13.88
C TRP A 27 10.19 13.87 -13.92
N LYS A 28 9.67 14.44 -15.01
CA LYS A 28 9.47 15.88 -15.14
C LYS A 28 8.09 16.23 -14.62
N VAL A 29 8.04 16.99 -13.54
CA VAL A 29 6.79 17.35 -12.88
C VAL A 29 6.74 18.83 -12.56
N SER A 30 5.52 19.36 -12.53
CA SER A 30 5.22 20.70 -12.03
C SER A 30 3.93 20.66 -11.21
N PHE A 31 3.53 21.80 -10.64
CA PHE A 31 2.35 21.89 -9.80
C PHE A 31 1.46 23.06 -10.22
N ILE A 32 0.16 22.85 -10.11
CA ILE A 32 -0.85 23.91 -10.28
C ILE A 32 -1.78 23.95 -9.08
N SER A 33 -2.39 25.10 -8.82
CA SER A 33 -3.40 25.20 -7.75
C SER A 33 -4.59 24.28 -8.04
N ASP A 34 -5.08 23.60 -7.00
CA ASP A 34 -6.28 22.78 -7.04
C ASP A 34 -7.51 23.63 -7.44
N PRO A 35 -8.06 23.43 -8.65
CA PRO A 35 -9.18 24.21 -9.18
C PRO A 35 -10.51 23.86 -8.50
N SER A 36 -10.60 22.66 -7.92
CA SER A 36 -11.79 22.22 -7.18
C SER A 36 -11.97 23.06 -5.92
N LYS A 37 -10.87 23.57 -5.33
CA LYS A 37 -10.82 24.24 -4.02
C LYS A 37 -11.37 23.36 -2.89
N ARG A 38 -11.39 22.05 -3.10
CA ARG A 38 -11.92 21.06 -2.13
C ARG A 38 -11.13 21.06 -0.84
N PHE A 39 -9.82 21.26 -0.94
CA PHE A 39 -8.90 21.25 0.19
C PHE A 39 -8.33 22.64 0.47
N LYS A 40 -8.36 23.03 1.75
CA LYS A 40 -7.65 24.19 2.29
C LYS A 40 -6.65 23.73 3.32
N PHE A 41 -5.44 24.27 3.25
CA PHE A 41 -4.33 23.96 4.13
C PHE A 41 -3.94 25.19 4.95
N TYR A 42 -3.59 24.97 6.20
CA TYR A 42 -3.13 25.98 7.16
C TYR A 42 -2.09 25.34 8.09
N ASN A 43 -1.38 26.15 8.88
CA ASN A 43 -0.17 25.73 9.61
C ASN A 43 -0.29 24.42 10.43
N ASN A 44 -1.49 24.06 10.92
CA ASN A 44 -1.71 22.91 11.79
C ASN A 44 -2.72 21.90 11.23
N GLY A 45 -3.00 21.91 9.92
CA GLY A 45 -3.92 20.93 9.34
C GLY A 45 -4.55 21.35 8.03
N HIS A 46 -5.67 20.72 7.74
CA HIS A 46 -6.43 20.99 6.53
C HIS A 46 -7.93 20.92 6.82
N SER A 47 -8.70 21.53 5.93
CA SER A 47 -10.15 21.38 5.87
C SER A 47 -10.52 20.85 4.49
N GLU A 48 -11.57 20.04 4.45
CA GLU A 48 -12.10 19.42 3.24
C GLU A 48 -13.59 19.73 3.11
N VAL A 49 -14.03 19.94 1.87
CA VAL A 49 -15.45 19.96 1.51
C VAL A 49 -15.83 18.68 0.78
N SER A 50 -16.90 18.01 1.19
CA SER A 50 -17.34 16.76 0.55
C SER A 50 -18.15 16.98 -0.74
N GLN A 51 -18.79 18.13 -0.92
CA GLN A 51 -19.70 18.42 -2.03
C GLN A 51 -19.52 19.83 -2.58
N PRO A 52 -19.59 20.06 -3.90
CA PRO A 52 -19.36 21.39 -4.48
C PRO A 52 -20.29 22.49 -3.96
N GLY A 53 -21.54 22.16 -3.64
CA GLY A 53 -22.52 23.13 -3.13
C GLY A 53 -22.10 23.78 -1.80
N ALA A 54 -21.27 23.11 -1.01
CA ALA A 54 -20.76 23.64 0.26
C ALA A 54 -19.52 24.56 0.08
N LEU A 55 -19.01 24.74 -1.15
CA LEU A 55 -17.89 25.67 -1.41
C LEU A 55 -18.24 27.12 -1.06
N ALA A 56 -19.50 27.52 -1.20
CA ALA A 56 -19.95 28.86 -0.85
C ALA A 56 -19.82 29.14 0.66
N GLU A 57 -20.10 28.12 1.48
CA GLU A 57 -19.97 28.17 2.95
C GLU A 57 -18.53 27.96 3.41
N PHE A 58 -17.70 27.31 2.58
CA PHE A 58 -16.30 27.06 2.86
C PHE A 58 -15.46 28.36 2.95
N GLY A 59 -15.97 29.46 2.41
CA GLY A 59 -15.40 30.81 2.54
C GLY A 59 -14.16 31.06 1.67
N ALA A 60 -13.64 32.28 1.71
CA ALA A 60 -12.37 32.64 1.09
C ALA A 60 -11.17 32.10 1.90
N LEU A 61 -9.96 32.15 1.32
CA LEU A 61 -8.73 31.85 2.06
C LEU A 61 -8.47 32.96 3.10
N GLY A 62 -8.21 32.55 4.34
CA GLY A 62 -7.67 33.41 5.38
C GLY A 62 -6.18 33.70 5.22
N GLU A 63 -5.63 34.53 6.10
CA GLU A 63 -4.18 34.80 6.13
C GLU A 63 -3.41 33.52 6.45
N GLY A 64 -2.45 33.16 5.58
CA GLY A 64 -1.65 31.94 5.71
C GLY A 64 -2.34 30.65 5.22
N GLU A 65 -3.59 30.73 4.76
CA GLU A 65 -4.28 29.58 4.16
C GLU A 65 -3.93 29.45 2.68
N ASN A 66 -3.84 28.21 2.20
CA ASN A 66 -3.59 27.92 0.78
C ASN A 66 -4.51 26.80 0.28
N HIS A 67 -4.85 26.85 -1.00
CA HIS A 67 -5.46 25.69 -1.66
C HIS A 67 -4.41 24.62 -1.95
N GLY A 68 -4.86 23.37 -2.07
CA GLY A 68 -4.00 22.26 -2.49
C GLY A 68 -3.34 22.47 -3.84
N GLN A 69 -2.36 21.63 -4.14
CA GLN A 69 -1.63 21.64 -5.41
C GLN A 69 -1.82 20.30 -6.13
N LEU A 70 -2.08 20.32 -7.43
CA LEU A 70 -2.14 19.13 -8.25
C LEU A 70 -0.79 18.85 -8.89
N LEU A 71 -0.44 17.58 -8.98
CA LEU A 71 0.74 17.13 -9.71
C LEU A 71 0.46 17.11 -11.22
N MET A 72 1.30 17.83 -11.97
CA MET A 72 1.40 17.78 -13.42
C MET A 72 2.60 16.91 -13.81
N VAL A 73 2.42 16.02 -14.78
CA VAL A 73 3.48 15.15 -15.31
C VAL A 73 3.71 15.48 -16.80
N GLU A 74 4.94 15.85 -17.14
CA GLU A 74 5.37 16.12 -18.51
C GLU A 74 5.94 14.84 -19.13
N ALA A 75 5.06 14.03 -19.71
CA ALA A 75 5.42 12.78 -20.38
C ALA A 75 4.34 12.41 -21.40
N GLU A 76 4.62 11.43 -22.25
CA GLU A 76 3.59 10.82 -23.09
C GLU A 76 2.47 10.21 -22.22
N GLU A 77 1.24 10.22 -22.71
CA GLU A 77 0.03 9.86 -21.93
C GLU A 77 0.17 8.53 -21.17
N THR A 78 0.72 7.50 -21.83
CA THR A 78 0.90 6.17 -21.21
C THR A 78 1.89 6.21 -20.04
N GLU A 79 3.00 6.94 -20.19
CA GLU A 79 4.00 7.06 -19.13
C GLU A 79 3.47 7.89 -17.96
N ALA A 80 2.82 9.03 -18.24
CA ALA A 80 2.17 9.84 -17.22
C ALA A 80 1.12 9.04 -16.42
N ASN A 81 0.28 8.27 -17.13
CA ASN A 81 -0.70 7.39 -16.50
C ASN A 81 -0.04 6.32 -15.64
N ASN A 82 1.05 5.69 -16.10
CA ASN A 82 1.79 4.71 -15.31
C ASN A 82 2.37 5.33 -14.02
N ILE A 83 2.91 6.55 -14.09
CA ILE A 83 3.43 7.27 -12.91
C ILE A 83 2.30 7.54 -11.91
N ILE A 84 1.17 8.10 -12.39
CA ILE A 84 0.01 8.43 -11.54
C ILE A 84 -0.56 7.17 -10.89
N GLN A 85 -0.73 6.09 -11.67
CA GLN A 85 -1.24 4.82 -11.16
C GLN A 85 -0.29 4.20 -10.13
N LEU A 86 1.02 4.28 -10.36
CA LEU A 86 2.00 3.75 -9.43
C LEU A 86 2.01 4.51 -8.11
N ILE A 87 1.92 5.86 -8.15
CA ILE A 87 1.81 6.68 -6.93
C ILE A 87 0.55 6.29 -6.14
N ARG A 88 -0.58 6.08 -6.83
CA ARG A 88 -1.84 5.67 -6.15
C ARG A 88 -1.77 4.28 -5.55
N ALA A 89 -1.19 3.32 -6.27
CA ALA A 89 -0.97 1.98 -5.76
C ALA A 89 -0.02 2.01 -4.56
N ALA A 90 1.01 2.86 -4.58
CA ALA A 90 1.90 3.08 -3.46
C ALA A 90 1.19 3.74 -2.27
N ASP A 91 0.36 4.77 -2.46
CA ASP A 91 -0.46 5.39 -1.41
C ASP A 91 -1.29 4.32 -0.66
N LEU A 92 -1.92 3.42 -1.41
CA LEU A 92 -2.72 2.32 -0.84
C LEU A 92 -1.89 1.38 0.03
N ILE A 93 -0.69 1.01 -0.44
CA ILE A 93 0.22 0.15 0.33
C ILE A 93 0.76 0.90 1.54
N VAL A 94 1.08 2.19 1.43
CA VAL A 94 1.58 2.99 2.57
C VAL A 94 0.53 3.04 3.68
N GLU A 95 -0.74 3.26 3.36
CA GLU A 95 -1.82 3.25 4.35
C GLU A 95 -2.17 1.84 4.85
N GLY A 96 -2.04 0.83 3.99
CA GLY A 96 -2.37 -0.55 4.31
C GLY A 96 -3.86 -0.84 4.40
N PHE A 97 -4.70 0.03 3.82
CA PHE A 97 -6.16 -0.15 3.73
C PHE A 97 -6.72 0.75 2.60
N PRO A 98 -7.70 0.29 1.79
CA PRO A 98 -8.30 1.10 0.74
C PRO A 98 -9.13 2.26 1.27
N ASP A 99 -8.99 3.42 0.63
CA ASP A 99 -9.97 4.48 0.78
C ASP A 99 -11.27 4.04 0.10
N GLN A 100 -12.43 4.40 0.68
CA GLN A 100 -13.74 4.04 0.13
C GLN A 100 -14.02 4.72 -1.21
N LYS A 101 -13.25 5.76 -1.57
CA LYS A 101 -13.42 6.53 -2.81
C LYS A 101 -12.32 6.22 -3.82
N TYR A 102 -12.64 5.37 -4.79
CA TYR A 102 -11.79 5.15 -5.95
C TYR A 102 -11.81 6.36 -6.88
N GLY A 103 -10.82 7.26 -6.75
CA GLY A 103 -10.58 8.33 -7.74
C GLY A 103 -10.19 7.79 -9.13
N ASN A 104 -10.06 8.65 -10.14
CA ASN A 104 -9.72 8.28 -11.52
C ASN A 104 -8.22 7.92 -11.65
N PRO A 105 -7.85 6.73 -12.17
CA PRO A 105 -6.45 6.30 -12.27
C PRO A 105 -5.63 7.05 -13.31
N SER A 106 -6.27 7.77 -14.22
CA SER A 106 -5.61 8.44 -15.32
C SER A 106 -5.44 9.94 -15.08
N GLY A 107 -4.35 10.48 -15.63
CA GLY A 107 -4.21 11.91 -15.80
C GLY A 107 -5.16 12.43 -16.88
N PHE A 108 -5.36 13.74 -16.88
CA PHE A 108 -6.14 14.45 -17.88
C PHE A 108 -5.32 15.60 -18.45
N GLU A 109 -5.49 15.89 -19.73
CA GLU A 109 -4.85 17.04 -20.35
C GLU A 109 -5.48 18.34 -19.84
N ILE A 110 -4.64 19.36 -19.66
CA ILE A 110 -5.11 20.72 -19.38
C ILE A 110 -4.93 21.54 -20.66
N PRO A 111 -5.98 22.19 -21.18
CA PRO A 111 -5.85 23.06 -22.33
C PRO A 111 -4.86 24.20 -22.09
N ASP A 112 -4.08 24.53 -23.12
CA ASP A 112 -3.18 25.68 -23.10
C ASP A 112 -3.95 27.01 -23.08
N ASP A 113 -5.17 27.03 -23.65
CA ASP A 113 -6.04 28.21 -23.66
C ASP A 113 -6.58 28.52 -22.25
N GLU A 114 -6.29 29.72 -21.76
CA GLU A 114 -6.65 30.12 -20.39
C GLU A 114 -8.17 30.20 -20.17
N SER A 115 -8.93 30.58 -21.20
CA SER A 115 -10.38 30.71 -21.11
C SER A 115 -11.06 29.34 -21.07
N GLU A 116 -10.60 28.40 -21.90
CA GLU A 116 -11.06 27.02 -21.90
C GLU A 116 -10.71 26.35 -20.56
N ARG A 117 -9.47 26.52 -20.09
CA ARG A 117 -9.02 26.02 -18.79
C ARG A 117 -9.87 26.57 -17.65
N ALA A 118 -10.11 27.88 -17.61
CA ALA A 118 -10.96 28.50 -16.58
C ALA A 118 -12.40 27.94 -16.63
N SER A 119 -12.96 27.76 -17.84
CA SER A 119 -14.29 27.18 -18.04
C SER A 119 -14.37 25.75 -17.52
N ILE A 120 -13.37 24.88 -17.81
CA ILE A 120 -13.33 23.52 -17.29
C ILE A 120 -13.25 23.52 -15.76
N PHE A 121 -12.41 24.39 -15.19
CA PHE A 121 -12.22 24.46 -13.75
C PHE A 121 -13.49 24.87 -13.01
N GLU A 122 -14.24 25.83 -13.55
CA GLU A 122 -15.49 26.29 -12.92
C GLU A 122 -16.67 25.36 -13.22
N ASN A 123 -16.84 24.93 -14.46
CA ASN A 123 -18.05 24.25 -14.92
C ASN A 123 -17.98 22.72 -14.86
N LEU A 124 -16.77 22.13 -14.81
CA LEU A 124 -16.60 20.68 -14.76
C LEU A 124 -16.10 20.21 -13.39
N PHE A 125 -14.99 20.76 -12.90
CA PHE A 125 -14.35 20.26 -11.68
C PHE A 125 -15.11 20.59 -10.38
N ARG A 126 -16.08 21.51 -10.45
CA ARG A 126 -17.02 21.80 -9.34
C ARG A 126 -18.38 21.14 -9.54
N THR A 127 -18.47 20.09 -10.35
CA THR A 127 -19.67 19.25 -10.44
C THR A 127 -19.52 18.00 -9.58
N THR A 128 -20.65 17.53 -9.03
CA THR A 128 -20.70 16.24 -8.33
C THR A 128 -20.22 15.14 -9.27
N GLY A 129 -19.32 14.28 -8.80
CA GLY A 129 -18.58 13.33 -9.64
C GLY A 129 -17.12 13.74 -9.80
N PHE A 130 -16.81 14.75 -10.62
CA PHE A 130 -15.42 15.22 -10.80
C PHE A 130 -14.81 15.76 -9.52
N PHE A 131 -15.59 16.51 -8.74
CA PHE A 131 -15.16 17.05 -7.46
C PHE A 131 -14.73 15.95 -6.47
N GLU A 132 -15.34 14.76 -6.59
CA GLU A 132 -15.07 13.62 -5.72
C GLU A 132 -13.77 12.90 -6.07
N LEU A 133 -13.26 13.07 -7.30
CA LEU A 133 -12.00 12.46 -7.78
C LEU A 133 -10.76 13.07 -7.14
N PHE A 134 -10.81 14.36 -6.75
CA PHE A 134 -9.73 15.04 -6.06
C PHE A 134 -9.52 14.40 -4.69
N SER A 135 -8.33 13.86 -4.45
CA SER A 135 -8.00 13.18 -3.19
C SER A 135 -6.79 13.82 -2.56
N PHE A 136 -6.76 13.91 -1.23
CA PHE A 136 -5.60 14.31 -0.45
C PHE A 136 -5.26 13.19 0.54
N LYS A 137 -3.96 12.94 0.73
CA LYS A 137 -3.44 12.00 1.74
C LYS A 137 -2.20 12.61 2.37
N MET A 138 -2.16 12.63 3.71
CA MET A 138 -1.04 13.21 4.45
C MET A 138 0.29 12.53 4.11
N GLU A 139 0.28 11.20 3.95
CA GLU A 139 1.47 10.40 3.62
C GLU A 139 1.71 10.21 2.12
N ARG A 140 1.03 10.97 1.25
CA ARG A 140 1.27 10.89 -0.20
C ARG A 140 2.72 11.14 -0.61
N PRO A 141 3.49 12.03 0.03
CA PRO A 141 4.93 12.15 -0.27
C PRO A 141 5.69 10.83 -0.09
N VAL A 142 5.30 10.00 0.89
CA VAL A 142 5.85 8.65 1.05
C VAL A 142 5.42 7.73 -0.09
N GLY A 143 4.16 7.79 -0.52
CA GLY A 143 3.67 7.08 -1.70
C GLY A 143 4.45 7.44 -2.97
N VAL A 144 4.71 8.74 -3.19
CA VAL A 144 5.59 9.21 -4.28
C VAL A 144 7.00 8.65 -4.14
N ALA A 145 7.58 8.66 -2.94
CA ALA A 145 8.91 8.10 -2.71
C ALA A 145 8.97 6.59 -3.01
N VAL A 146 7.93 5.82 -2.64
CA VAL A 146 7.84 4.38 -2.96
C VAL A 146 7.79 4.19 -4.47
N ALA A 147 6.92 4.93 -5.17
CA ALA A 147 6.77 4.88 -6.61
C ALA A 147 8.09 5.24 -7.32
N ALA A 148 8.73 6.33 -6.90
CA ALA A 148 10.00 6.80 -7.45
C ALA A 148 11.14 5.78 -7.26
N ASN A 149 11.26 5.20 -6.06
CA ASN A 149 12.28 4.19 -5.76
C ASN A 149 12.04 2.86 -6.51
N ALA A 150 10.78 2.55 -6.85
CA ALA A 150 10.42 1.36 -7.60
C ALA A 150 10.58 1.51 -9.12
N TRP A 151 10.57 2.74 -9.65
CA TRP A 151 10.40 3.03 -11.08
C TRP A 151 11.36 2.28 -12.01
N SER A 152 12.64 2.16 -11.62
CA SER A 152 13.65 1.47 -12.42
C SER A 152 13.60 -0.06 -12.36
N ASP A 153 12.78 -0.64 -11.47
CA ASP A 153 12.64 -2.08 -11.29
C ASP A 153 11.18 -2.51 -11.56
N MET A 154 10.92 -2.93 -12.80
CA MET A 154 9.58 -3.36 -13.25
C MET A 154 8.96 -4.43 -12.34
N ARG A 155 9.77 -5.31 -11.74
CA ARG A 155 9.26 -6.31 -10.79
C ARG A 155 8.68 -5.67 -9.54
N THR A 156 9.34 -4.63 -9.02
CA THR A 156 8.83 -3.87 -7.87
C THR A 156 7.59 -3.08 -8.25
N VAL A 157 7.54 -2.48 -9.44
CA VAL A 157 6.33 -1.82 -9.97
C VAL A 157 5.14 -2.79 -10.02
N TYR A 158 5.32 -3.98 -10.58
CA TYR A 158 4.26 -4.99 -10.61
C TYR A 158 3.90 -5.54 -9.23
N ALA A 159 4.87 -5.71 -8.33
CA ALA A 159 4.60 -6.11 -6.95
C ALA A 159 3.69 -5.10 -6.25
N ILE A 160 3.96 -3.79 -6.42
CA ILE A 160 3.12 -2.70 -5.90
C ILE A 160 1.70 -2.81 -6.46
N HIS A 161 1.53 -2.92 -7.78
CA HIS A 161 0.19 -3.03 -8.35
C HIS A 161 -0.59 -4.28 -7.91
N LYS A 162 0.08 -5.44 -7.82
CA LYS A 162 -0.56 -6.68 -7.35
C LYS A 162 -1.00 -6.56 -5.89
N LEU A 163 -0.15 -6.01 -5.04
CA LEU A 163 -0.49 -5.82 -3.63
C LEU A 163 -1.60 -4.77 -3.44
N ALA A 164 -1.54 -3.65 -4.16
CA ALA A 164 -2.63 -2.67 -4.19
C ALA A 164 -3.95 -3.36 -4.57
N ARG A 165 -3.96 -4.16 -5.65
CA ARG A 165 -5.17 -4.88 -6.08
C ARG A 165 -5.66 -5.91 -5.07
N SER A 166 -4.77 -6.50 -4.27
CA SER A 166 -5.15 -7.35 -3.14
C SER A 166 -5.95 -6.57 -2.10
N TYR A 167 -5.46 -5.41 -1.67
CA TYR A 167 -6.17 -4.54 -0.72
C TYR A 167 -7.53 -4.07 -1.25
N GLU A 168 -7.62 -3.74 -2.54
CA GLU A 168 -8.89 -3.37 -3.18
C GLU A 168 -9.89 -4.52 -3.25
N THR A 169 -9.40 -5.76 -3.29
CA THR A 169 -10.22 -6.96 -3.35
C THR A 169 -10.82 -7.26 -1.98
N GLU A 170 -10.00 -7.27 -0.93
CA GLU A 170 -10.43 -7.47 0.44
C GLU A 170 -9.41 -6.87 1.40
N ALA A 171 -9.88 -6.12 2.39
CA ALA A 171 -9.03 -5.56 3.43
C ALA A 171 -9.83 -5.36 4.71
N ILE A 172 -9.15 -5.41 5.85
CA ILE A 172 -9.68 -4.99 7.14
C ILE A 172 -8.94 -3.76 7.62
N THR A 173 -9.64 -2.92 8.38
CA THR A 173 -9.03 -1.72 8.93
C THR A 173 -7.92 -2.10 9.92
N PRO A 174 -6.87 -1.28 10.05
CA PRO A 174 -5.87 -1.48 11.10
C PRO A 174 -6.48 -1.58 12.50
N TRP A 175 -7.62 -0.92 12.74
CA TRP A 175 -8.38 -1.01 13.99
C TRP A 175 -8.95 -2.42 14.21
N SER A 176 -9.51 -3.05 13.17
CA SER A 176 -10.00 -4.43 13.21
C SER A 176 -8.89 -5.44 13.50
N ALA A 177 -7.66 -5.15 13.06
CA ALA A 177 -6.48 -5.95 13.34
C ALA A 177 -5.82 -5.62 14.69
N HIS A 178 -6.24 -4.54 15.37
CA HIS A 178 -5.59 -4.08 16.60
C HIS A 178 -5.77 -5.11 17.73
N PRO A 179 -4.70 -5.49 18.46
CA PRO A 179 -4.79 -6.54 19.49
C PRO A 179 -5.75 -6.22 20.64
N ARG A 180 -5.83 -4.95 21.02
CA ARG A 180 -6.68 -4.48 22.14
C ARG A 180 -8.12 -4.10 21.73
N TYR A 181 -8.32 -3.71 20.47
CA TYR A 181 -9.55 -3.02 20.04
C TYR A 181 -10.25 -3.69 18.87
N GLY A 182 -9.54 -4.55 18.14
CA GLY A 182 -10.13 -5.47 17.18
C GLY A 182 -10.90 -6.52 17.95
N GLN A 183 -12.20 -6.31 18.12
CA GLN A 183 -13.10 -7.35 18.61
C GLN A 183 -12.97 -8.57 17.68
N ILE A 184 -13.08 -9.79 18.22
CA ILE A 184 -13.29 -10.98 17.40
C ILE A 184 -14.63 -10.78 16.71
N PHE A 185 -14.60 -10.40 15.45
CA PHE A 185 -15.77 -10.44 14.59
C PHE A 185 -15.86 -11.83 13.96
N GLU A 186 -17.08 -12.25 13.61
CA GLU A 186 -17.29 -13.49 12.86
C GLU A 186 -16.47 -13.40 11.57
N LYS A 187 -15.47 -14.26 11.44
CA LYS A 187 -14.50 -14.21 10.35
C LYS A 187 -14.81 -15.23 9.26
N HIS A 188 -15.69 -16.19 9.55
CA HIS A 188 -16.12 -17.19 8.59
C HIS A 188 -17.42 -16.73 7.95
N SER A 189 -17.42 -16.71 6.61
CA SER A 189 -18.64 -16.49 5.87
C SER A 189 -19.19 -17.82 5.36
N GLY A 190 -20.51 -17.98 5.38
CA GLY A 190 -21.17 -19.07 4.64
C GLY A 190 -21.24 -18.80 3.13
N GLU A 191 -20.95 -17.57 2.70
CA GLU A 191 -21.12 -17.12 1.32
C GLU A 191 -19.91 -17.52 0.46
N PHE A 192 -20.16 -18.28 -0.61
CA PHE A 192 -19.11 -18.71 -1.54
C PHE A 192 -18.38 -17.53 -2.20
N SER A 193 -19.06 -16.40 -2.41
CA SER A 193 -18.45 -15.20 -2.98
C SER A 193 -17.35 -14.63 -2.08
N ASP A 194 -17.50 -14.73 -0.77
CA ASP A 194 -16.51 -14.25 0.18
C ASP A 194 -15.27 -15.15 0.13
N HIS A 195 -15.46 -16.46 0.03
CA HIS A 195 -14.33 -17.40 -0.14
C HIS A 195 -13.53 -17.13 -1.42
N VAL A 196 -14.21 -16.85 -2.53
CA VAL A 196 -13.57 -16.46 -3.80
C VAL A 196 -12.78 -15.16 -3.62
N ARG A 197 -13.39 -14.15 -2.98
CA ARG A 197 -12.77 -12.84 -2.76
C ARG A 197 -11.51 -12.94 -1.90
N SER A 198 -11.57 -13.63 -0.76
CA SER A 198 -10.40 -13.85 0.11
C SER A 198 -9.30 -14.65 -0.60
N SER A 199 -9.67 -15.68 -1.38
CA SER A 199 -8.71 -16.45 -2.20
C SER A 199 -8.00 -15.57 -3.22
N ILE A 200 -8.72 -14.71 -3.96
CA ILE A 200 -8.13 -13.78 -4.94
C ILE A 200 -7.18 -12.80 -4.24
N ALA A 201 -7.59 -12.22 -3.11
CA ALA A 201 -6.77 -11.29 -2.35
C ALA A 201 -5.46 -11.94 -1.87
N ILE A 202 -5.51 -13.16 -1.31
CA ILE A 202 -4.33 -13.94 -0.89
C ILE A 202 -3.41 -14.21 -2.08
N ASN A 203 -3.97 -14.67 -3.21
CA ASN A 203 -3.19 -14.97 -4.41
C ASN A 203 -2.48 -13.71 -4.95
N LEU A 204 -3.15 -12.56 -4.98
CA LEU A 204 -2.57 -11.29 -5.42
C LEU A 204 -1.44 -10.82 -4.50
N ALA A 205 -1.65 -10.86 -3.17
CA ALA A 205 -0.64 -10.46 -2.20
C ALA A 205 0.58 -11.38 -2.25
N PHE A 206 0.40 -12.70 -2.32
CA PHE A 206 1.52 -13.63 -2.47
C PHE A 206 2.23 -13.45 -3.82
N SER A 207 1.49 -13.18 -4.91
CA SER A 207 2.09 -12.92 -6.22
C SER A 207 2.96 -11.66 -6.21
N ALA A 208 2.71 -10.68 -5.33
CA ALA A 208 3.62 -9.55 -5.13
C ALA A 208 4.96 -9.99 -4.53
N ILE A 209 4.95 -10.94 -3.59
CA ILE A 209 6.17 -11.54 -3.02
C ILE A 209 6.97 -12.29 -4.11
N GLU A 210 6.27 -12.98 -5.02
CA GLU A 210 6.87 -13.67 -6.16
C GLU A 210 7.50 -12.70 -7.17
N GLU A 211 6.86 -11.58 -7.48
CA GLU A 211 7.44 -10.54 -8.35
C GLU A 211 8.77 -10.03 -7.78
N LEU A 212 8.83 -9.79 -6.47
CA LEU A 212 10.08 -9.41 -5.79
C LEU A 212 11.14 -10.52 -5.78
N ASN A 213 10.81 -11.72 -6.25
CA ASN A 213 11.63 -12.91 -6.17
C ASN A 213 12.05 -13.20 -4.71
N LEU A 214 11.09 -13.13 -3.78
CA LEU A 214 11.26 -13.37 -2.34
C LEU A 214 10.47 -14.58 -1.84
N GLN A 215 9.83 -15.35 -2.74
CA GLN A 215 9.22 -16.64 -2.40
C GLN A 215 10.29 -17.68 -2.00
N ILE A 216 9.91 -18.67 -1.20
CA ILE A 216 10.81 -19.76 -0.83
C ILE A 216 10.95 -20.75 -1.98
N ASN A 217 12.17 -20.88 -2.50
CA ASN A 217 12.49 -21.84 -3.55
C ASN A 217 12.85 -23.18 -2.92
N SER A 218 11.93 -24.14 -2.97
CA SER A 218 12.14 -25.52 -2.50
C SER A 218 11.64 -26.52 -3.54
N SER A 219 12.24 -27.69 -3.59
CA SER A 219 11.82 -28.80 -4.46
C SER A 219 11.75 -30.11 -3.68
N ARG A 220 11.42 -31.21 -4.36
CA ARG A 220 11.46 -32.54 -3.75
C ARG A 220 12.89 -32.95 -3.38
N GLU A 221 13.86 -32.59 -4.20
CA GLU A 221 15.29 -32.86 -4.03
C GLU A 221 15.92 -31.91 -3.00
N LYS A 222 15.37 -30.70 -2.87
CA LYS A 222 15.77 -29.68 -1.90
C LYS A 222 14.56 -29.24 -1.06
N PRO A 223 14.06 -30.11 -0.17
CA PRO A 223 12.85 -29.84 0.60
C PRO A 223 13.07 -28.68 1.56
N ARG A 224 11.98 -27.95 1.89
CA ARG A 224 12.01 -26.82 2.83
C ARG A 224 12.45 -27.25 4.23
N TRP A 225 11.99 -28.42 4.65
CA TRP A 225 12.17 -28.98 6.00
C TRP A 225 12.97 -30.29 5.92
N LEU A 226 13.85 -30.53 6.89
CA LEU A 226 14.66 -31.76 6.97
C LEU A 226 13.95 -32.88 7.72
N ASP A 227 13.02 -32.54 8.61
CA ASP A 227 12.40 -33.47 9.55
C ASP A 227 10.94 -33.08 9.83
N LYS A 228 10.32 -33.83 10.75
CA LYS A 228 8.95 -33.59 11.22
C LYS A 228 8.85 -32.48 12.27
N GLU A 229 9.97 -32.00 12.78
CA GLU A 229 10.05 -30.86 13.71
C GLU A 229 10.17 -29.53 12.95
N TYR A 230 10.14 -29.60 11.61
CA TYR A 230 10.24 -28.46 10.70
C TYR A 230 11.53 -27.67 10.89
N THR A 231 12.65 -28.39 11.06
CA THR A 231 13.99 -27.81 10.96
C THR A 231 14.24 -27.36 9.53
N TRP A 232 14.60 -26.08 9.36
CA TRP A 232 14.93 -25.52 8.05
C TRP A 232 16.06 -26.28 7.37
N ASN A 233 15.88 -26.60 6.09
CA ASN A 233 16.97 -27.07 5.25
C ASN A 233 17.98 -25.93 5.03
N PRO A 234 19.23 -26.02 5.51
CA PRO A 234 20.16 -24.88 5.50
C PRO A 234 20.40 -24.31 4.10
N PRO A 235 20.65 -25.11 3.05
CA PRO A 235 20.66 -24.63 1.67
C PRO A 235 19.43 -23.83 1.21
N VAL A 236 18.23 -24.12 1.71
CA VAL A 236 17.00 -23.36 1.37
C VAL A 236 16.95 -22.06 2.18
N LEU A 237 17.24 -22.13 3.48
CA LEU A 237 17.25 -20.97 4.36
C LEU A 237 18.30 -19.94 3.93
N THR A 238 19.51 -20.39 3.58
CA THR A 238 20.58 -19.52 3.07
C THR A 238 20.18 -18.83 1.76
N ASP A 239 19.48 -19.53 0.85
CA ASP A 239 19.00 -18.93 -0.39
C ASP A 239 18.00 -17.78 -0.14
N ILE A 240 16.99 -18.00 0.70
CA ILE A 240 16.00 -16.97 0.98
C ILE A 240 16.57 -15.80 1.78
N THR A 241 17.40 -16.08 2.80
CA THR A 241 18.04 -15.03 3.63
C THR A 241 18.97 -14.15 2.80
N SER A 242 19.79 -14.74 1.92
CA SER A 242 20.67 -13.97 1.01
C SER A 242 19.87 -13.07 0.06
N ARG A 243 18.72 -13.53 -0.44
CA ARG A 243 17.84 -12.72 -1.32
C ARG A 243 17.18 -11.58 -0.56
N LEU A 244 16.76 -11.82 0.69
CA LEU A 244 16.20 -10.79 1.58
C LEU A 244 17.24 -9.71 1.92
N GLU A 245 18.46 -10.10 2.29
CA GLU A 245 19.56 -9.15 2.56
C GLU A 245 19.91 -8.33 1.33
N LYS A 246 20.00 -8.97 0.15
CA LYS A 246 20.22 -8.26 -1.12
C LYS A 246 19.09 -7.28 -1.46
N ALA A 247 17.88 -7.54 -0.99
CA ALA A 247 16.75 -6.63 -1.11
C ALA A 247 16.73 -5.54 -0.01
N GLY A 248 17.73 -5.47 0.86
CA GLY A 248 17.84 -4.47 1.92
C GLY A 248 16.95 -4.74 3.13
N ILE A 249 16.50 -5.99 3.32
CA ILE A 249 15.57 -6.36 4.39
C ILE A 249 16.35 -6.83 5.62
N ASP A 250 16.06 -6.24 6.78
CA ASP A 250 16.64 -6.61 8.07
C ASP A 250 16.06 -7.93 8.58
N LEU A 251 16.89 -8.99 8.57
CA LEU A 251 16.52 -10.33 8.99
C LEU A 251 16.26 -10.49 10.50
N ASN A 252 16.67 -9.51 11.32
CA ASN A 252 16.41 -9.56 12.76
C ASN A 252 14.97 -9.18 13.11
N ARG A 253 14.22 -8.62 12.14
CA ARG A 253 12.83 -8.27 12.33
C ARG A 253 11.93 -9.51 12.29
N THR A 254 10.84 -9.41 13.02
CA THR A 254 9.74 -10.37 13.02
C THR A 254 8.49 -9.73 12.42
N VAL A 255 7.55 -10.56 12.01
CA VAL A 255 6.21 -10.14 11.59
C VAL A 255 5.21 -10.71 12.60
N ASP A 256 4.32 -9.84 13.07
CA ASP A 256 3.16 -10.26 13.86
C ASP A 256 2.17 -10.96 12.95
N TRP A 257 1.94 -12.23 13.21
CA TRP A 257 0.98 -13.05 12.51
C TRP A 257 -0.29 -13.18 13.34
N ILE A 258 -1.39 -12.62 12.84
CA ILE A 258 -2.67 -12.64 13.54
C ILE A 258 -3.24 -14.06 13.52
N ALA A 259 -3.52 -14.58 14.71
CA ALA A 259 -4.15 -15.88 14.92
C ALA A 259 -5.21 -15.73 16.02
N ARG A 260 -6.43 -15.38 15.61
CA ARG A 260 -7.57 -15.12 16.51
C ARG A 260 -8.77 -15.96 16.09
N GLY A 261 -9.61 -16.30 17.07
CA GLY A 261 -10.74 -17.23 16.92
C GLY A 261 -10.48 -18.59 17.57
N ASP A 262 -11.31 -19.59 17.25
CA ASP A 262 -11.35 -20.89 17.92
C ASP A 262 -10.12 -21.78 17.66
N GLU A 263 -9.91 -22.85 18.44
CA GLU A 263 -8.79 -23.77 18.19
C GLU A 263 -8.88 -24.50 16.84
N THR A 264 -10.06 -24.54 16.22
CA THR A 264 -10.32 -25.16 14.91
C THR A 264 -9.91 -24.33 13.71
N GLU A 265 -9.32 -23.16 13.95
CA GLU A 265 -8.83 -22.25 12.91
C GLU A 265 -7.70 -22.87 12.07
N LEU A 266 -7.47 -22.29 10.89
CA LEU A 266 -6.41 -22.73 9.96
C LEU A 266 -5.03 -22.72 10.63
N ALA A 267 -4.58 -23.90 11.08
CA ALA A 267 -3.25 -24.08 11.62
C ALA A 267 -2.23 -24.10 10.48
N ILE A 268 -1.37 -23.09 10.43
CA ILE A 268 -0.25 -23.03 9.49
C ILE A 268 0.89 -23.86 10.07
N GLN A 269 1.36 -24.83 9.30
CA GLN A 269 2.45 -25.72 9.71
C GLN A 269 3.77 -25.22 9.13
N PRO A 270 4.85 -25.08 9.91
CA PRO A 270 4.93 -25.39 11.35
C PRO A 270 4.22 -24.38 12.24
N VAL A 271 3.60 -24.90 13.30
CA VAL A 271 3.21 -24.08 14.45
C VAL A 271 4.48 -23.61 15.15
N ARG A 272 4.56 -22.30 15.43
CA ARG A 272 5.66 -21.68 16.18
C ARG A 272 5.10 -21.16 17.50
N ASP A 273 5.70 -21.58 18.62
CA ASP A 273 5.20 -21.26 19.97
C ASP A 273 5.76 -19.95 20.53
N ARG A 274 6.00 -18.97 19.66
CA ARG A 274 6.43 -17.64 20.07
C ARG A 274 5.25 -16.69 19.97
N PHE A 275 4.53 -16.56 21.08
CA PHE A 275 3.46 -15.57 21.19
C PHE A 275 4.03 -14.17 20.98
N SER A 276 3.28 -13.34 20.25
CA SER A 276 3.55 -11.91 20.19
C SER A 276 3.35 -11.29 21.58
N ALA A 277 3.91 -10.09 21.77
CA ALA A 277 3.70 -9.31 23.00
C ALA A 277 2.21 -9.02 23.32
N TYR A 278 1.32 -9.26 22.35
CA TYR A 278 -0.11 -9.00 22.44
C TYR A 278 -0.96 -10.27 22.58
N GLY A 279 -0.36 -11.45 22.50
CA GLY A 279 -1.06 -12.73 22.66
C GLY A 279 -1.37 -13.01 24.13
N ASP A 280 -2.62 -13.35 24.42
CA ASP A 280 -3.02 -13.90 25.73
C ASP A 280 -3.01 -15.44 25.73
N GLY A 281 -2.77 -16.05 24.57
CA GLY A 281 -2.71 -17.50 24.38
C GLY A 281 -4.07 -18.21 24.48
N GLN A 282 -5.16 -17.46 24.68
CA GLN A 282 -6.51 -18.00 24.82
C GLN A 282 -7.41 -17.52 23.68
N VAL A 283 -7.56 -16.21 23.58
CA VAL A 283 -8.49 -15.53 22.66
C VAL A 283 -7.72 -14.82 21.55
N VAL A 284 -6.57 -14.25 21.90
CA VAL A 284 -5.59 -13.67 20.98
C VAL A 284 -4.35 -14.56 21.01
N ARG A 285 -4.18 -15.38 19.97
CA ARG A 285 -3.06 -16.32 19.83
C ARG A 285 -2.04 -15.84 18.81
N ASP A 286 -1.99 -14.52 18.56
CA ASP A 286 -1.07 -13.89 17.62
C ASP A 286 0.38 -14.30 17.92
N ILE A 287 1.12 -14.69 16.87
CA ILE A 287 2.49 -15.22 16.98
C ILE A 287 3.50 -14.32 16.26
N GLU A 288 4.73 -14.30 16.73
CA GLU A 288 5.85 -13.66 16.06
C GLU A 288 6.54 -14.66 15.12
N LEU A 289 6.56 -14.36 13.83
CA LEU A 289 7.27 -15.16 12.83
C LEU A 289 8.56 -14.47 12.40
N SER A 290 9.61 -15.27 12.19
CA SER A 290 10.75 -14.84 11.40
C SER A 290 10.30 -14.51 9.98
N ILE A 291 11.00 -13.64 9.26
CA ILE A 291 10.63 -13.29 7.86
C ILE A 291 10.54 -14.55 6.97
N PRO A 292 11.50 -15.52 7.00
CA PRO A 292 11.34 -16.76 6.25
C PRO A 292 10.12 -17.59 6.65
N ASP A 293 9.79 -17.68 7.95
CA ASP A 293 8.60 -18.41 8.41
C ASP A 293 7.30 -17.69 8.00
N ALA A 294 7.28 -16.35 7.99
CA ALA A 294 6.13 -15.57 7.53
C ALA A 294 5.87 -15.74 6.03
N ILE A 295 6.93 -15.70 5.20
CA ILE A 295 6.84 -15.98 3.76
C ILE A 295 6.38 -17.42 3.52
N HIS A 296 6.84 -18.35 4.36
CA HIS A 296 6.38 -19.73 4.33
C HIS A 296 4.89 -19.84 4.63
N ALA A 297 4.40 -19.16 5.66
CA ALA A 297 2.99 -19.13 6.03
C ALA A 297 2.12 -18.58 4.87
N CYS A 298 2.56 -17.52 4.20
CA CYS A 298 1.91 -17.01 3.00
C CYS A 298 1.88 -18.05 1.87
N SER A 299 3.00 -18.72 1.62
CA SER A 299 3.10 -19.80 0.62
C SER A 299 2.17 -20.96 0.95
N TYR A 300 2.01 -21.30 2.23
CA TYR A 300 1.11 -22.35 2.69
C TYR A 300 -0.35 -22.00 2.41
N LEU A 301 -0.81 -20.81 2.83
CA LEU A 301 -2.17 -20.34 2.57
C LEU A 301 -2.49 -20.31 1.07
N ARG A 302 -1.56 -19.78 0.27
CA ARG A 302 -1.69 -19.76 -1.19
C ARG A 302 -1.83 -21.16 -1.76
N ASN A 303 -0.88 -22.06 -1.46
CA ASN A 303 -0.81 -23.37 -2.13
C ASN A 303 -1.88 -24.36 -1.67
N PHE A 304 -2.23 -24.36 -0.38
CA PHE A 304 -3.11 -25.40 0.17
C PHE A 304 -4.56 -24.95 0.33
N VAL A 305 -4.83 -23.64 0.33
CA VAL A 305 -6.17 -23.11 0.61
C VAL A 305 -6.72 -22.25 -0.53
N ALA A 306 -5.89 -21.36 -1.11
CA ALA A 306 -6.38 -20.34 -2.03
C ALA A 306 -6.19 -20.62 -3.54
N ALA A 307 -5.16 -21.36 -3.97
CA ALA A 307 -4.77 -21.45 -5.39
C ALA A 307 -5.40 -22.61 -6.18
N HIS A 308 -5.89 -23.65 -5.51
CA HIS A 308 -6.46 -24.84 -6.15
C HIS A 308 -7.98 -24.91 -5.96
N ALA A 309 -8.61 -25.96 -6.49
CA ALA A 309 -10.03 -26.20 -6.30
C ALA A 309 -10.40 -26.13 -4.81
N PHE A 310 -11.47 -25.38 -4.51
CA PHE A 310 -11.92 -25.18 -3.14
C PHE A 310 -12.31 -26.49 -2.48
N GLY A 311 -11.94 -26.61 -1.21
CA GLY A 311 -12.10 -27.83 -0.43
C GLY A 311 -12.68 -27.52 0.95
N LYS A 312 -12.62 -28.53 1.82
CA LYS A 312 -13.17 -28.45 3.19
C LYS A 312 -12.59 -27.33 4.06
N GLU A 313 -11.40 -26.85 3.74
CA GLU A 313 -10.71 -25.79 4.49
C GLU A 313 -11.04 -24.39 3.96
N THR A 314 -11.63 -24.29 2.75
CA THR A 314 -11.95 -23.00 2.12
C THR A 314 -12.90 -22.13 2.95
N PRO A 315 -13.94 -22.68 3.61
CA PRO A 315 -14.82 -21.88 4.48
C PRO A 315 -14.12 -21.25 5.68
N ARG A 316 -12.87 -21.66 5.97
CA ARG A 316 -12.04 -21.09 7.04
C ARG A 316 -11.21 -19.90 6.57
N LEU A 317 -11.20 -19.59 5.28
CA LEU A 317 -10.59 -18.36 4.78
C LEU A 317 -11.39 -17.18 5.28
N GLY A 318 -10.71 -16.29 5.98
CA GLY A 318 -11.28 -15.05 6.42
C GLY A 318 -10.33 -13.88 6.23
N PRO A 319 -10.77 -12.70 6.69
CA PRO A 319 -10.02 -11.47 6.56
C PRO A 319 -8.67 -11.47 7.29
N TYR A 320 -8.47 -12.29 8.32
CA TYR A 320 -7.17 -12.38 9.00
C TYR A 320 -6.13 -13.09 8.13
N GLU A 321 -6.51 -14.16 7.43
CA GLU A 321 -5.61 -14.84 6.49
C GLU A 321 -5.21 -13.90 5.33
N VAL A 322 -6.17 -13.10 4.83
CA VAL A 322 -5.90 -12.06 3.83
C VAL A 322 -4.94 -11.00 4.38
N TYR A 323 -5.26 -10.44 5.55
CA TYR A 323 -4.48 -9.40 6.21
C TYR A 323 -3.03 -9.84 6.48
N ASN A 324 -2.83 -11.06 6.99
CA ASN A 324 -1.50 -11.59 7.28
C ASN A 324 -0.62 -11.64 6.02
N VAL A 325 -1.16 -12.14 4.90
CA VAL A 325 -0.41 -12.21 3.64
C VAL A 325 -0.14 -10.81 3.09
N GLN A 326 -1.12 -9.91 3.16
CA GLN A 326 -0.98 -8.51 2.76
C GLN A 326 0.09 -7.79 3.58
N GLN A 327 0.12 -7.96 4.90
CA GLN A 327 1.09 -7.31 5.77
C GLN A 327 2.51 -7.80 5.53
N VAL A 328 2.71 -9.10 5.31
CA VAL A 328 4.02 -9.64 4.91
C VAL A 328 4.45 -9.03 3.58
N ALA A 329 3.58 -9.03 2.56
CA ALA A 329 3.90 -8.43 1.26
C ALA A 329 4.20 -6.93 1.37
N ARG A 330 3.40 -6.19 2.14
CA ARG A 330 3.57 -4.75 2.42
C ARG A 330 4.91 -4.47 3.09
N PHE A 331 5.25 -5.23 4.13
CA PHE A 331 6.54 -5.12 4.80
C PHE A 331 7.70 -5.31 3.82
N LEU A 332 7.65 -6.35 2.96
CA LEU A 332 8.71 -6.64 2.00
C LEU A 332 8.84 -5.56 0.91
N VAL A 333 7.72 -5.09 0.34
CA VAL A 333 7.70 -4.03 -0.67
C VAL A 333 8.25 -2.72 -0.09
N LEU A 334 7.73 -2.28 1.06
CA LEU A 334 8.16 -1.02 1.68
C LEU A 334 9.62 -1.09 2.15
N SER A 335 10.06 -2.23 2.69
CA SER A 335 11.46 -2.41 3.10
C SER A 335 12.41 -2.39 1.92
N LYS A 336 12.07 -3.06 0.80
CA LYS A 336 12.86 -3.02 -0.44
C LYS A 336 12.96 -1.60 -1.01
N CYS A 337 11.92 -0.79 -0.87
CA CYS A 337 11.95 0.62 -1.25
C CYS A 337 12.61 1.53 -0.20
N GLY A 338 13.05 1.02 0.96
CA GLY A 338 13.66 1.81 2.04
C GLY A 338 12.70 2.74 2.80
N LEU A 339 11.41 2.42 2.79
CA LEU A 339 10.31 3.29 3.23
C LEU A 339 9.37 2.62 4.25
N PHE A 340 9.74 1.46 4.80
CA PHE A 340 8.99 0.85 5.90
C PHE A 340 9.11 1.70 7.17
N ASN A 341 7.96 2.08 7.76
CA ASN A 341 7.85 3.00 8.91
C ASN A 341 8.52 4.37 8.69
N VAL A 342 8.47 4.88 7.46
CA VAL A 342 8.93 6.23 7.12
C VAL A 342 7.71 7.12 6.91
N TRP A 343 7.73 8.30 7.52
CA TRP A 343 6.70 9.32 7.43
C TRP A 343 7.17 10.48 6.56
N THR A 344 6.23 11.35 6.15
CA THR A 344 6.55 12.56 5.36
C THR A 344 7.59 13.47 6.03
N HIS A 345 7.56 13.60 7.37
CA HIS A 345 8.55 14.42 8.09
C HIS A 345 9.96 13.81 8.02
N ASP A 346 10.11 12.49 8.14
CA ASP A 346 11.39 11.80 7.97
C ASP A 346 12.00 12.06 6.59
N LEU A 347 11.17 12.07 5.54
CA LEU A 347 11.62 12.38 4.17
C LEU A 347 12.09 13.83 4.04
N SER A 348 11.40 14.75 4.70
CA SER A 348 11.75 16.17 4.72
C SER A 348 13.11 16.38 5.39
N GLU A 349 13.33 15.76 6.57
CA GLU A 349 14.60 15.83 7.30
C GLU A 349 15.77 15.25 6.50
N ARG A 350 15.55 14.12 5.79
CA ARG A 350 16.56 13.51 4.91
C ARG A 350 16.94 14.45 3.77
N MET A 351 15.99 15.19 3.20
CA MET A 351 16.24 16.15 2.14
C MET A 351 17.03 17.36 2.65
N ASP A 352 16.64 17.93 3.80
CA ASP A 352 17.33 19.07 4.41
C ASP A 352 18.79 18.75 4.76
N SER A 353 19.04 17.52 5.22
CA SER A 353 20.38 17.02 5.53
C SER A 353 21.27 16.87 4.29
N GLN A 354 20.69 16.64 3.10
CA GLN A 354 21.46 16.55 1.84
C GLN A 354 21.82 17.91 1.26
N VAL A 355 21.04 18.95 1.57
CA VAL A 355 21.27 20.34 1.08
C VAL A 355 22.31 21.08 1.92
N ARG A 356 22.56 20.64 3.16
CA ARG A 356 23.58 21.20 4.04
C ARG A 356 24.79 20.24 4.15
N PRO A 357 25.78 20.30 3.24
CA PRO A 357 27.02 19.57 3.45
C PRO A 357 27.71 20.12 4.71
N SER A 358 28.04 19.21 5.63
CA SER A 358 28.83 19.46 6.84
C SER A 358 30.19 20.07 6.56
#